data_AF-A0A8H7X8C8-F1
#
_entry.id   AF-A0A8H7X8C8-F1
#
_cell.length_a   1.000
_cell.length_b   1.000
_cell.length_c   1.000
_cell.angle_alpha   90.00
_cell.angle_beta   90.00
_cell.angle_gamma   90.00
#
_symmetry.space_group_name_H-M   'P 1'
#
loop_
_entity.id
_entity.type
_entity.pdbx_description
1 polymer ?
#
loop_
_entity_poly.entity_id
_entity_poly.type
_entity_poly.pdbx_seq_one_letter_code
_entity_poly.pdbx_strand_id
1 'polypeptide(L)'
;MHIPSLLTLLTSTILISSSPTLASEQHYTVPDIKNSSPPREAQYHTLPSLRESAKIQDAWTKERIENISNILKRWGVDAWLREYAEDTAFWSLKSATQFSARRRTVNLYIANPTPGTPSSYTWIDNTPSVYRSIAHILATQNPSTIAINTHANIAFSSGLHVGELAEMKQNLVEKWTSRFVDRPMVAVEFIGTMVEGRLEWYRRLQETAWAMIGEAFSERVIEPGVTTTEDVEWWMRAKIQEQNYTTWFQPDVNIIGVEPIFGPPDAIEEPFIARKRDVIQYGDMLHVDFGVTALGLNTDTQHIAYVLYPDEDESSIPSGLKAGLAKANRLQDIVVSHMKVGSTGNSILRASLDQMHEEGFEGKIYCHPIGDWGHSAGTLIGMTNLQGGVPVLGDLPLLNHTYYSIELSVEHFVPERNATMMFYQEEDVFWKGGEKGWEWVWGRQEKFHLVKTKSGKGKADVIKGTRGQEEL
;
A
#
# COMPACT_ATOMS: atom_id res chain seq x y z
N MET A 1 -17.87 -68.33 -55.12
CA MET A 1 -16.70 -68.20 -56.03
C MET A 1 -16.08 -66.84 -55.77
N HIS A 2 -15.25 -66.65 -54.72
CA HIS A 2 -13.81 -66.92 -54.67
C HIS A 2 -13.02 -66.30 -55.82
N ILE A 3 -12.47 -65.11 -55.55
CA ILE A 3 -11.30 -64.53 -56.20
C ILE A 3 -10.35 -64.08 -55.07
N PRO A 4 -9.02 -64.34 -55.16
CA PRO A 4 -8.11 -64.28 -54.02
C PRO A 4 -7.13 -63.08 -54.03
N SER A 5 -6.46 -62.93 -52.87
CA SER A 5 -5.09 -62.42 -52.65
C SER A 5 -4.81 -60.92 -52.82
N LEU A 6 -4.35 -60.23 -51.76
CA LEU A 6 -2.91 -60.09 -51.49
C LEU A 6 -2.62 -59.49 -50.10
N LEU A 7 -1.54 -60.00 -49.54
CA LEU A 7 -0.82 -59.68 -48.31
C LEU A 7 -0.46 -58.19 -48.15
N THR A 8 -0.63 -57.59 -46.96
CA THR A 8 0.30 -56.54 -46.47
C THR A 8 0.32 -56.41 -44.95
N LEU A 9 1.53 -56.15 -44.46
CA LEU A 9 2.10 -56.15 -43.12
C LEU A 9 1.25 -55.58 -41.96
N LEU A 10 1.33 -56.29 -40.83
CA LEU A 10 1.12 -55.75 -39.48
C LEU A 10 2.15 -54.65 -39.17
N THR A 11 1.67 -53.48 -38.78
CA THR A 11 2.41 -52.56 -37.91
C THR A 11 1.50 -52.15 -36.76
N SER A 12 1.88 -52.62 -35.57
CA SER A 12 1.26 -52.27 -34.30
C SER A 12 1.44 -50.78 -34.04
N THR A 13 0.35 -50.01 -34.09
CA THR A 13 0.36 -48.62 -33.63
C THR A 13 -0.04 -48.61 -32.15
N ILE A 14 0.94 -48.29 -31.32
CA ILE A 14 0.79 -48.11 -29.88
C ILE A 14 -0.10 -46.89 -29.64
N LEU A 15 -1.27 -47.10 -29.05
CA LEU A 15 -2.11 -46.05 -28.45
C LEU A 15 -1.40 -45.52 -27.21
N ILE A 16 -0.70 -44.39 -27.34
CA ILE A 16 -0.22 -43.61 -26.19
C ILE A 16 -1.37 -42.70 -25.76
N SER A 17 -2.13 -43.12 -24.76
CA SER A 17 -3.02 -42.24 -24.02
C SER A 17 -2.17 -41.32 -23.14
N SER A 18 -1.94 -40.09 -23.59
CA SER A 18 -1.40 -39.05 -22.71
C SER A 18 -2.50 -38.63 -21.73
N SER A 19 -2.44 -39.19 -20.52
CA SER A 19 -3.16 -38.68 -19.36
C SER A 19 -2.67 -37.25 -19.07
N PRO A 20 -3.56 -36.30 -18.72
CA PRO A 20 -3.10 -35.01 -18.24
C PRO A 20 -2.38 -35.23 -16.91
N THR A 21 -1.09 -34.90 -16.90
CA THR A 21 -0.28 -34.85 -15.69
C THR A 21 -0.92 -33.85 -14.75
N LEU A 22 -1.47 -34.35 -13.64
CA LEU A 22 -1.82 -33.57 -12.46
C LEU A 22 -0.62 -32.70 -12.12
N ALA A 23 -0.78 -31.39 -12.22
CA ALA A 23 0.13 -30.43 -11.62
C ALA A 23 0.24 -30.81 -10.13
N SER A 24 1.46 -31.02 -9.66
CA SER A 24 1.72 -31.23 -8.25
C SER A 24 1.21 -30.02 -7.48
N GLU A 25 0.12 -30.18 -6.72
CA GLU A 25 -0.20 -29.28 -5.61
C GLU A 25 1.00 -29.32 -4.66
N GLN A 26 1.86 -28.30 -4.74
CA GLN A 26 2.70 -27.97 -3.61
C GLN A 26 1.76 -27.48 -2.52
N HIS A 27 1.49 -28.34 -1.54
CA HIS A 27 0.89 -27.92 -0.28
C HIS A 27 1.79 -26.87 0.36
N TYR A 28 1.44 -25.60 0.16
CA TYR A 28 2.04 -24.49 0.88
C TYR A 28 1.53 -24.51 2.31
N THR A 29 2.34 -25.05 3.21
CA THR A 29 2.15 -24.85 4.64
C THR A 29 2.54 -23.42 4.98
N VAL A 30 1.55 -22.53 5.08
CA VAL A 30 1.72 -21.25 5.75
C VAL A 30 2.01 -21.55 7.22
N PRO A 31 3.14 -21.11 7.81
CA PRO A 31 3.39 -21.33 9.21
C PRO A 31 2.28 -20.65 10.03
N ASP A 32 1.63 -21.44 10.89
CA ASP A 32 0.65 -20.96 11.85
C ASP A 32 1.43 -20.15 12.91
N ILE A 33 1.50 -18.83 12.73
CA ILE A 33 2.10 -17.92 13.71
C ILE A 33 1.09 -17.72 14.84
N LYS A 34 0.92 -18.76 15.65
CA LYS A 34 0.46 -18.66 17.03
C LYS A 34 1.60 -19.08 17.94
N ASN A 35 2.53 -18.16 18.16
CA ASN A 35 3.28 -18.01 19.41
C ASN A 35 4.25 -16.83 19.27
N SER A 36 4.03 -15.85 20.14
CA SER A 36 4.89 -14.71 20.42
C SER A 36 6.32 -15.15 20.74
N SER A 37 7.15 -15.23 19.71
CA SER A 37 8.59 -14.97 19.87
C SER A 37 8.75 -13.45 19.90
N PRO A 38 9.72 -12.89 20.68
CA PRO A 38 10.01 -11.46 20.58
C PRO A 38 10.28 -11.14 19.10
N PRO A 39 9.78 -10.01 18.57
CA PRO A 39 9.96 -9.69 17.17
C PRO A 39 11.45 -9.75 16.85
N ARG A 40 11.80 -10.59 15.86
CA ARG A 40 13.14 -10.64 15.30
C ARG A 40 13.49 -9.22 14.87
N GLU A 41 14.70 -8.75 15.18
CA GLU A 41 15.20 -7.47 14.71
C GLU A 41 14.98 -7.37 13.19
N ALA A 42 14.28 -6.33 12.76
CA ALA A 42 13.86 -6.14 11.37
C ALA A 42 15.09 -6.08 10.45
N GLN A 43 14.98 -6.66 9.26
CA GLN A 43 16.10 -6.83 8.35
C GLN A 43 15.85 -6.15 7.00
N TYR A 44 16.93 -5.62 6.42
CA TYR A 44 16.93 -5.17 5.03
C TYR A 44 16.74 -6.35 4.08
N HIS A 45 15.80 -6.21 3.15
CA HIS A 45 15.62 -7.17 2.05
C HIS A 45 16.14 -6.60 0.73
N THR A 46 16.95 -7.38 0.04
CA THR A 46 17.38 -7.05 -1.32
C THR A 46 16.25 -7.33 -2.31
N LEU A 47 15.97 -6.36 -3.18
CA LEU A 47 15.03 -6.51 -4.28
C LEU A 47 15.56 -7.46 -5.35
N PRO A 48 14.67 -8.14 -6.11
CA PRO A 48 15.10 -8.98 -7.22
C PRO A 48 15.69 -8.11 -8.35
N SER A 49 16.39 -8.74 -9.30
CA SER A 49 16.91 -8.01 -10.45
C SER A 49 15.75 -7.36 -11.25
N LEU A 50 16.00 -6.26 -11.96
CA LEU A 50 14.95 -5.57 -12.73
C LEU A 50 14.20 -6.50 -13.72
N ARG A 51 14.87 -7.53 -14.26
CA ARG A 51 14.24 -8.52 -15.14
C ARG A 51 13.30 -9.48 -14.39
N GLU A 52 13.66 -9.85 -13.16
CA GLU A 52 12.84 -10.68 -12.30
C GLU A 52 11.68 -9.88 -11.73
N SER A 53 11.93 -8.65 -11.26
CA SER A 53 10.90 -7.68 -10.86
C SER A 53 9.84 -7.52 -11.93
N ALA A 54 10.25 -7.32 -13.20
CA ALA A 54 9.31 -7.18 -14.31
C ALA A 54 8.44 -8.44 -14.52
N LYS A 55 9.02 -9.65 -14.42
CA LYS A 55 8.26 -10.91 -14.53
C LYS A 55 7.26 -11.08 -13.39
N ILE A 56 7.65 -10.74 -12.16
CA ILE A 56 6.79 -10.81 -10.98
C ILE A 56 5.60 -9.86 -11.15
N GLN A 57 5.87 -8.60 -11.50
CA GLN A 57 4.83 -7.59 -11.71
C GLN A 57 3.89 -7.95 -12.86
N ASP A 58 4.42 -8.41 -14.00
CA ASP A 58 3.60 -8.82 -15.14
C ASP A 58 2.71 -10.04 -14.80
N ALA A 59 3.19 -10.97 -13.97
CA ALA A 59 2.38 -12.08 -13.48
C ALA A 59 1.21 -11.61 -12.61
N TRP A 60 1.46 -10.66 -11.69
CA TRP A 60 0.42 -10.05 -10.87
C TRP A 60 -0.61 -9.27 -11.69
N THR A 61 -0.15 -8.46 -12.65
CA THR A 61 -1.03 -7.71 -13.55
C THR A 61 -1.91 -8.65 -14.36
N LYS A 62 -1.35 -9.77 -14.85
CA LYS A 62 -2.10 -10.80 -15.57
C LYS A 62 -3.22 -11.40 -14.71
N GLU A 63 -2.90 -11.86 -13.50
CA GLU A 63 -3.89 -12.43 -12.56
C GLU A 63 -5.01 -11.42 -12.26
N ARG A 64 -4.66 -10.15 -12.04
CA ARG A 64 -5.64 -9.09 -11.79
C ARG A 64 -6.56 -8.84 -13.00
N ILE A 65 -6.01 -8.81 -14.21
CA ILE A 65 -6.79 -8.65 -15.46
C ILE A 65 -7.76 -9.82 -15.65
N GLU A 66 -7.33 -11.05 -15.36
CA GLU A 66 -8.17 -12.25 -15.45
C GLU A 66 -9.37 -12.18 -14.49
N ASN A 67 -9.26 -11.46 -13.37
CA ASN A 67 -10.34 -11.27 -12.41
C ASN A 67 -11.36 -10.18 -12.79
N ILE A 68 -11.09 -9.33 -13.80
CA ILE A 68 -11.98 -8.20 -14.15
C ILE A 68 -13.42 -8.68 -14.43
N SER A 69 -13.60 -9.80 -15.12
CA SER A 69 -14.94 -10.33 -15.41
C SER A 69 -15.74 -10.63 -14.14
N ASN A 70 -15.10 -11.07 -13.05
CA ASN A 70 -15.77 -11.32 -11.78
C ASN A 70 -16.13 -10.00 -11.08
N ILE A 71 -15.25 -9.00 -11.13
CA ILE A 71 -15.51 -7.66 -10.60
C ILE A 71 -16.73 -7.05 -11.30
N LEU A 72 -16.80 -7.13 -12.63
CA LEU A 72 -17.94 -6.65 -13.40
C LEU A 72 -19.25 -7.31 -12.98
N LYS A 73 -19.26 -8.64 -12.84
CA LYS A 73 -20.44 -9.40 -12.36
C LYS A 73 -20.87 -8.98 -10.96
N ARG A 74 -19.90 -8.83 -10.04
CA ARG A 74 -20.15 -8.44 -8.65
C ARG A 74 -20.85 -7.09 -8.55
N TRP A 75 -20.47 -6.14 -9.40
CA TRP A 75 -21.02 -4.78 -9.42
C TRP A 75 -22.15 -4.59 -10.43
N GLY A 76 -22.66 -5.67 -11.03
CA GLY A 76 -23.81 -5.63 -11.94
C GLY A 76 -23.54 -4.81 -13.21
N VAL A 77 -22.32 -4.90 -13.74
CA VAL A 77 -21.89 -4.20 -14.96
C VAL A 77 -21.58 -5.24 -16.05
N ASP A 78 -22.05 -5.02 -17.27
CA ASP A 78 -21.82 -5.96 -18.37
C ASP A 78 -20.50 -5.71 -19.11
N ALA A 79 -20.05 -4.45 -19.16
CA ALA A 79 -18.81 -4.06 -19.79
C ALA A 79 -18.12 -2.88 -19.09
N TRP A 80 -16.80 -2.80 -19.16
CA TRP A 80 -16.02 -1.64 -18.72
C TRP A 80 -15.17 -1.11 -19.88
N LEU A 81 -15.47 0.12 -20.31
CA LEU A 81 -14.81 0.80 -21.42
C LEU A 81 -13.98 1.95 -20.86
N ARG A 82 -12.69 1.98 -21.19
CA ARG A 82 -11.77 3.04 -20.75
C ARG A 82 -10.75 3.38 -21.80
N GLU A 83 -10.35 4.63 -21.85
CA GLU A 83 -9.10 5.09 -22.45
C GLU A 83 -8.15 5.42 -21.29
N TYR A 84 -6.87 5.03 -21.40
CA TYR A 84 -6.04 5.09 -20.21
C TYR A 84 -5.63 6.51 -19.81
N ALA A 85 -5.31 7.44 -20.72
CA ALA A 85 -4.67 8.74 -20.46
C ALA A 85 -3.78 8.89 -19.17
N GLU A 86 -3.06 7.85 -18.75
CA GLU A 86 -2.37 7.77 -17.44
C GLU A 86 -3.25 7.94 -16.19
N ASP A 87 -4.54 7.62 -16.33
CA ASP A 87 -5.49 7.51 -15.23
C ASP A 87 -5.00 6.57 -14.13
N THR A 88 -5.60 6.69 -12.97
CA THR A 88 -5.21 5.90 -11.80
C THR A 88 -5.27 4.39 -12.05
N ALA A 89 -6.22 3.91 -12.86
CA ALA A 89 -6.32 2.49 -13.25
C ALA A 89 -5.20 2.04 -14.21
N PHE A 90 -4.62 2.93 -15.00
CA PHE A 90 -3.51 2.65 -15.92
C PHE A 90 -2.32 2.02 -15.19
N TRP A 91 -1.94 2.61 -14.05
CA TRP A 91 -0.77 2.20 -13.28
C TRP A 91 -0.91 0.77 -12.72
N SER A 92 -2.14 0.34 -12.48
CA SER A 92 -2.51 -1.01 -12.06
C SER A 92 -2.69 -2.01 -13.22
N LEU A 93 -2.80 -1.55 -14.46
CA LEU A 93 -3.04 -2.36 -15.67
C LEU A 93 -1.82 -2.54 -16.57
N LYS A 94 -0.89 -1.61 -16.51
CA LYS A 94 0.26 -1.58 -17.41
C LYS A 94 1.20 -2.75 -17.13
N SER A 95 1.92 -3.19 -18.16
CA SER A 95 3.05 -4.09 -17.96
C SER A 95 4.19 -3.37 -17.23
N ALA A 96 5.08 -4.13 -16.60
CA ALA A 96 6.23 -3.61 -15.88
C ALA A 96 7.16 -2.75 -16.78
N THR A 97 7.17 -3.03 -18.08
CA THR A 97 8.01 -2.32 -19.07
C THR A 97 7.29 -1.18 -19.78
N GLN A 98 6.01 -0.96 -19.49
CA GLN A 98 5.27 0.21 -19.94
C GLN A 98 5.40 1.32 -18.88
N PHE A 99 6.13 2.38 -19.22
CA PHE A 99 6.45 3.47 -18.27
C PHE A 99 5.47 4.65 -18.33
N SER A 100 4.80 4.84 -19.47
CA SER A 100 3.92 5.98 -19.72
C SER A 100 2.88 5.65 -20.78
N ALA A 101 1.86 6.49 -20.86
CA ALA A 101 1.01 6.64 -22.02
C ALA A 101 1.84 7.00 -23.26
N ARG A 102 1.42 6.50 -24.43
CA ARG A 102 2.08 6.84 -25.71
C ARG A 102 1.11 7.18 -26.82
N ARG A 103 0.19 6.26 -27.11
CA ARG A 103 -0.83 6.38 -28.17
C ARG A 103 -2.18 6.13 -27.52
N ARG A 104 -3.26 6.74 -28.06
CA ARG A 104 -4.64 6.44 -27.64
C ARG A 104 -4.78 4.94 -27.50
N THR A 105 -5.08 4.50 -26.28
CA THR A 105 -5.22 3.09 -25.99
C THR A 105 -6.52 2.89 -25.26
N VAL A 106 -7.45 2.22 -25.94
CA VAL A 106 -8.77 1.93 -25.43
C VAL A 106 -8.81 0.48 -25.00
N ASN A 107 -9.40 0.20 -23.84
CA ASN A 107 -9.63 -1.14 -23.33
C ASN A 107 -11.12 -1.35 -23.12
N LEU A 108 -11.61 -2.53 -23.50
CA LEU A 108 -12.97 -2.98 -23.26
C LEU A 108 -12.91 -4.36 -22.59
N TYR A 109 -13.51 -4.46 -21.41
CA TYR A 109 -13.67 -5.72 -20.69
C TYR A 109 -15.15 -6.11 -20.67
N ILE A 110 -15.45 -7.40 -20.81
CA ILE A 110 -16.81 -7.94 -20.88
C ILE A 110 -17.01 -8.96 -19.76
N ALA A 111 -18.08 -8.80 -18.99
CA ALA A 111 -18.40 -9.66 -17.85
C ALA A 111 -18.72 -11.10 -18.30
N ASN A 112 -19.54 -11.23 -19.34
CA ASN A 112 -20.02 -12.50 -19.88
C ASN A 112 -19.84 -12.51 -21.41
N PRO A 113 -18.65 -12.86 -21.92
CA PRO A 113 -18.39 -12.82 -23.35
C PRO A 113 -19.23 -13.87 -24.09
N THR A 114 -19.73 -13.52 -25.28
CA THR A 114 -20.38 -14.46 -26.20
C THR A 114 -19.45 -15.66 -26.47
N PRO A 115 -19.96 -16.91 -26.52
CA PRO A 115 -19.12 -18.08 -26.75
C PRO A 115 -18.21 -17.93 -27.97
N GLY A 116 -16.92 -18.24 -27.81
CA GLY A 116 -15.92 -18.11 -28.88
C GLY A 116 -15.32 -16.70 -29.04
N THR A 117 -15.65 -15.76 -28.16
CA THR A 117 -15.08 -14.39 -28.17
C THR A 117 -14.24 -14.13 -26.90
N PRO A 118 -13.24 -13.24 -26.96
CA PRO A 118 -12.45 -12.89 -25.77
C PRO A 118 -13.23 -11.99 -24.79
N SER A 119 -12.85 -12.02 -23.52
CA SER A 119 -13.40 -11.14 -22.47
C SER A 119 -12.72 -9.78 -22.38
N SER A 120 -11.60 -9.58 -23.07
CA SER A 120 -10.79 -8.36 -23.04
C SER A 120 -10.36 -7.98 -24.45
N TYR A 121 -10.44 -6.69 -24.76
CA TYR A 121 -10.04 -6.10 -26.03
C TYR A 121 -9.20 -4.85 -25.77
N THR A 122 -8.11 -4.70 -26.51
CA THR A 122 -7.23 -3.53 -26.44
C THR A 122 -6.96 -3.01 -27.84
N TRP A 123 -7.13 -1.71 -28.03
CA TRP A 123 -6.80 -1.01 -29.28
C TRP A 123 -5.72 0.01 -29.02
N ILE A 124 -4.71 0.06 -29.88
CA ILE A 124 -3.70 1.14 -29.90
C ILE A 124 -3.85 1.86 -31.25
N ASP A 125 -4.82 2.75 -31.33
CA ASP A 125 -5.27 3.42 -32.55
C ASP A 125 -5.76 4.84 -32.23
N ASN A 126 -5.19 5.83 -32.91
CA ASN A 126 -5.51 7.25 -32.75
C ASN A 126 -6.42 7.78 -33.87
N THR A 127 -6.98 6.89 -34.70
CA THR A 127 -7.88 7.24 -35.80
C THR A 127 -9.34 6.89 -35.47
N PRO A 128 -10.33 7.39 -36.24
CA PRO A 128 -11.74 7.05 -36.03
C PRO A 128 -12.09 5.55 -36.22
N SER A 129 -11.20 4.70 -36.73
CA SER A 129 -11.50 3.26 -36.85
C SER A 129 -11.69 2.56 -35.52
N VAL A 130 -11.07 3.04 -34.44
CA VAL A 130 -11.22 2.48 -33.10
C VAL A 130 -12.69 2.40 -32.69
N TYR A 131 -13.47 3.46 -32.93
CA TYR A 131 -14.90 3.50 -32.58
C TYR A 131 -15.75 2.54 -33.42
N ARG A 132 -15.40 2.33 -34.70
CA ARG A 132 -16.07 1.32 -35.54
C ARG A 132 -15.82 -0.09 -35.03
N SER A 133 -14.58 -0.37 -34.62
CA SER A 133 -14.22 -1.67 -34.02
C SER A 133 -14.93 -1.89 -32.69
N ILE A 134 -14.94 -0.89 -31.80
CA ILE A 134 -15.67 -0.93 -30.54
C ILE A 134 -17.16 -1.18 -30.79
N ALA A 135 -17.79 -0.43 -31.69
CA ALA A 135 -19.22 -0.58 -32.00
C ALA A 135 -19.56 -1.99 -32.53
N HIS A 136 -18.67 -2.60 -33.32
CA HIS A 136 -18.83 -3.97 -33.81
C HIS A 136 -18.77 -4.99 -32.67
N ILE A 137 -17.79 -4.86 -31.75
CA ILE A 137 -17.71 -5.72 -30.57
C ILE A 137 -18.93 -5.53 -29.68
N LEU A 138 -19.35 -4.29 -29.41
CA LEU A 138 -20.54 -4.00 -28.63
C LEU A 138 -21.81 -4.57 -29.28
N ALA A 139 -21.91 -4.60 -30.60
CA ALA A 139 -23.04 -5.25 -31.30
C ALA A 139 -23.08 -6.76 -31.06
N THR A 140 -21.92 -7.42 -31.06
CA THR A 140 -21.78 -8.87 -30.80
C THR A 140 -22.00 -9.23 -29.33
N GLN A 141 -21.50 -8.42 -28.40
CA GLN A 141 -21.62 -8.66 -26.95
C GLN A 141 -22.95 -8.14 -26.38
N ASN A 142 -23.52 -7.11 -27.00
CA ASN A 142 -24.76 -6.42 -26.63
C ASN A 142 -24.92 -6.13 -25.12
N PRO A 143 -23.90 -5.54 -24.44
CA PRO A 143 -23.96 -5.29 -22.99
C PRO A 143 -25.08 -4.30 -22.67
N SER A 144 -25.86 -4.52 -21.61
CA SER A 144 -26.93 -3.62 -21.17
C SER A 144 -26.38 -2.41 -20.41
N THR A 145 -25.22 -2.57 -19.77
CA THR A 145 -24.51 -1.51 -19.03
C THR A 145 -23.03 -1.46 -19.39
N ILE A 146 -22.49 -0.25 -19.56
CA ILE A 146 -21.08 -0.01 -19.88
C ILE A 146 -20.53 1.00 -18.87
N ALA A 147 -19.73 0.53 -17.91
CA ALA A 147 -19.04 1.41 -16.98
C ALA A 147 -17.97 2.23 -17.70
N ILE A 148 -17.85 3.50 -17.30
CA ILE A 148 -16.80 4.43 -17.71
C ILE A 148 -16.27 5.15 -16.47
N ASN A 149 -15.00 5.57 -16.49
CA ASN A 149 -14.35 6.21 -15.35
C ASN A 149 -14.63 7.74 -15.32
N THR A 150 -15.85 8.16 -15.00
CA THR A 150 -16.24 9.59 -14.97
C THR A 150 -16.76 10.08 -13.62
N HIS A 151 -16.47 9.37 -12.53
CA HIS A 151 -17.03 9.67 -11.22
C HIS A 151 -16.48 11.01 -10.66
N ALA A 152 -17.36 11.90 -10.20
CA ALA A 152 -16.96 13.27 -9.84
C ALA A 152 -16.03 13.38 -8.61
N ASN A 153 -16.15 12.45 -7.66
CA ASN A 153 -15.50 12.56 -6.34
C ASN A 153 -14.52 11.41 -6.02
N ILE A 154 -14.37 10.43 -6.94
CA ILE A 154 -13.53 9.24 -6.69
C ILE A 154 -12.47 9.22 -7.78
N ALA A 155 -11.27 9.71 -7.46
CA ALA A 155 -10.15 9.81 -8.41
C ALA A 155 -9.82 8.45 -9.06
N PHE A 156 -9.99 7.36 -8.32
CA PHE A 156 -9.82 5.99 -8.78
C PHE A 156 -10.84 5.51 -9.82
N SER A 157 -11.89 6.31 -10.08
CA SER A 157 -12.86 6.08 -11.16
C SER A 157 -13.21 7.38 -11.90
N SER A 158 -12.29 8.34 -11.96
CA SER A 158 -12.48 9.63 -12.65
C SER A 158 -11.53 9.84 -13.84
N GLY A 159 -10.92 8.76 -14.32
CA GLY A 159 -9.82 8.78 -15.28
C GLY A 159 -10.14 9.19 -16.71
N LEU A 160 -11.40 9.05 -17.15
CA LEU A 160 -11.77 9.30 -18.55
C LEU A 160 -11.81 10.81 -18.81
N HIS A 161 -10.80 11.31 -19.51
CA HIS A 161 -10.73 12.72 -19.86
C HIS A 161 -11.96 13.18 -20.65
N VAL A 162 -12.47 14.38 -20.33
CA VAL A 162 -13.71 14.93 -20.89
C VAL A 162 -13.72 14.99 -22.42
N GLY A 163 -12.57 15.26 -23.05
CA GLY A 163 -12.41 15.25 -24.50
C GLY A 163 -12.58 13.86 -25.12
N GLU A 164 -12.07 12.82 -24.46
CA GLU A 164 -12.24 11.44 -24.94
C GLU A 164 -13.69 10.98 -24.74
N LEU A 165 -14.34 11.37 -23.64
CA LEU A 165 -15.78 11.14 -23.46
C LEU A 165 -16.60 11.80 -24.57
N ALA A 166 -16.26 13.02 -24.97
CA ALA A 166 -16.92 13.72 -26.07
C ALA A 166 -16.73 12.98 -27.40
N GLU A 167 -15.50 12.56 -27.71
CA GLU A 167 -15.19 11.76 -28.90
C GLU A 167 -15.94 10.42 -28.92
N MET A 168 -15.99 9.70 -27.79
CA MET A 168 -16.77 8.46 -27.66
C MET A 168 -18.26 8.73 -27.92
N LYS A 169 -18.83 9.80 -27.35
CA LYS A 169 -20.24 10.16 -27.54
C LYS A 169 -20.57 10.56 -28.97
N GLN A 170 -19.64 11.21 -29.66
CA GLN A 170 -19.82 11.64 -31.04
C GLN A 170 -19.72 10.48 -32.04
N ASN A 171 -18.80 9.54 -31.81
CA ASN A 171 -18.47 8.49 -32.78
C ASN A 171 -19.19 7.15 -32.51
N LEU A 172 -19.62 6.88 -31.28
CA LEU A 172 -20.46 5.71 -30.98
C LEU A 172 -21.94 6.07 -31.13
N VAL A 173 -22.70 5.17 -31.74
CA VAL A 173 -24.15 5.36 -31.90
C VAL A 173 -24.86 5.48 -30.54
N GLU A 174 -25.96 6.24 -30.50
CA GLU A 174 -26.74 6.54 -29.29
C GLU A 174 -27.14 5.28 -28.49
N LYS A 175 -27.36 4.15 -29.18
CA LYS A 175 -27.63 2.85 -28.56
C LYS A 175 -26.59 2.47 -27.49
N TRP A 176 -25.32 2.79 -27.70
CA TRP A 176 -24.24 2.42 -26.78
C TRP A 176 -23.97 3.50 -25.73
N THR A 177 -23.97 4.77 -26.14
CA THR A 177 -23.66 5.89 -25.24
C THR A 177 -24.75 6.10 -24.20
N SER A 178 -26.01 5.76 -24.53
CA SER A 178 -27.12 5.72 -23.56
C SER A 178 -26.98 4.62 -22.50
N ARG A 179 -26.08 3.65 -22.69
CA ARG A 179 -25.78 2.57 -21.72
C ARG A 179 -24.55 2.87 -20.86
N PHE A 180 -23.93 4.04 -21.03
CA PHE A 180 -22.83 4.47 -20.19
C PHE A 180 -23.35 4.72 -18.77
N VAL A 181 -22.67 4.13 -17.79
CA VAL A 181 -23.02 4.25 -16.37
C VAL A 181 -21.81 4.63 -15.54
N ASP A 182 -22.07 5.43 -14.51
CA ASP A 182 -21.10 5.68 -13.46
C ASP A 182 -21.20 4.56 -12.40
N ARG A 183 -20.14 3.76 -12.31
CA ARG A 183 -20.03 2.57 -11.45
C ARG A 183 -18.63 2.52 -10.86
N PRO A 184 -18.34 3.36 -9.85
CA PRO A 184 -16.97 3.60 -9.40
C PRO A 184 -16.29 2.35 -8.84
N MET A 185 -17.08 1.45 -8.26
CA MET A 185 -16.57 0.23 -7.64
C MET A 185 -15.88 -0.73 -8.61
N VAL A 186 -16.14 -0.66 -9.92
CA VAL A 186 -15.41 -1.48 -10.90
C VAL A 186 -13.92 -1.11 -10.89
N ALA A 187 -13.60 0.18 -10.99
CA ALA A 187 -12.22 0.64 -11.00
C ALA A 187 -11.61 0.62 -9.60
N VAL A 188 -12.38 1.01 -8.57
CA VAL A 188 -11.92 0.99 -7.16
C VAL A 188 -11.54 -0.41 -6.72
N GLU A 189 -12.40 -1.41 -6.93
CA GLU A 189 -12.09 -2.80 -6.56
C GLU A 189 -10.94 -3.35 -7.40
N PHE A 190 -10.90 -3.05 -8.70
CA PHE A 190 -9.80 -3.49 -9.55
C PHE A 190 -8.43 -2.97 -9.05
N ILE A 191 -8.34 -1.71 -8.64
CA ILE A 191 -7.10 -1.10 -8.14
C ILE A 191 -6.78 -1.61 -6.73
N GLY A 192 -7.77 -1.66 -5.84
CA GLY A 192 -7.58 -2.04 -4.44
C GLY A 192 -7.29 -3.53 -4.22
N THR A 193 -7.75 -4.41 -5.12
CA THR A 193 -7.58 -5.86 -4.96
C THR A 193 -6.11 -6.28 -5.10
N MET A 194 -5.58 -6.87 -4.05
CA MET A 194 -4.28 -7.52 -3.99
C MET A 194 -4.38 -8.96 -4.48
N VAL A 195 -3.44 -9.34 -5.34
CA VAL A 195 -3.24 -10.74 -5.73
C VAL A 195 -2.40 -11.48 -4.69
N GLU A 196 -2.60 -12.78 -4.55
CA GLU A 196 -2.01 -13.56 -3.44
C GLU A 196 -0.48 -13.46 -3.38
N GLY A 197 0.18 -13.49 -4.55
CA GLY A 197 1.63 -13.44 -4.66
C GLY A 197 2.28 -12.13 -4.21
N ARG A 198 1.51 -11.07 -3.94
CA ARG A 198 2.05 -9.78 -3.47
C ARG A 198 2.43 -9.79 -1.99
N LEU A 199 1.72 -10.57 -1.17
CA LEU A 199 1.87 -10.48 0.29
C LEU A 199 3.31 -10.78 0.75
N GLU A 200 3.96 -11.80 0.17
CA GLU A 200 5.34 -12.12 0.56
C GLU A 200 6.29 -10.95 0.34
N TRP A 201 6.22 -10.31 -0.83
CA TRP A 201 7.02 -9.13 -1.13
C TRP A 201 6.62 -7.95 -0.25
N TYR A 202 5.33 -7.75 -0.02
CA TYR A 202 4.85 -6.67 0.83
C TYR A 202 5.38 -6.77 2.26
N ARG A 203 5.44 -7.99 2.83
CA ARG A 203 6.08 -8.24 4.14
C ARG A 203 7.55 -7.85 4.16
N ARG A 204 8.30 -8.17 3.10
CA ARG A 204 9.72 -7.81 2.98
C ARG A 204 9.92 -6.30 2.86
N LEU A 205 9.02 -5.62 2.17
CA LEU A 205 8.98 -4.15 2.09
C LEU A 205 8.72 -3.54 3.47
N GLN A 206 7.69 -4.00 4.20
CA GLN A 206 7.37 -3.51 5.54
C GLN A 206 8.51 -3.76 6.53
N GLU A 207 9.11 -4.97 6.51
CA GLU A 207 10.27 -5.28 7.36
C GLU A 207 11.49 -4.39 7.01
N THR A 208 11.69 -4.09 5.72
CA THR A 208 12.75 -3.14 5.30
C THR A 208 12.47 -1.73 5.80
N ALA A 209 11.21 -1.27 5.76
CA ALA A 209 10.82 0.03 6.30
C ALA A 209 11.09 0.12 7.80
N TRP A 210 10.70 -0.90 8.56
CA TRP A 210 11.02 -1.02 9.98
C TRP A 210 12.53 -1.03 10.25
N ALA A 211 13.32 -1.74 9.45
CA ALA A 211 14.78 -1.77 9.59
C ALA A 211 15.42 -0.39 9.34
N MET A 212 14.93 0.35 8.33
CA MET A 212 15.37 1.71 8.03
C MET A 212 15.02 2.68 9.15
N ILE A 213 13.80 2.62 9.68
CA ILE A 213 13.38 3.43 10.83
C ILE A 213 14.27 3.13 12.05
N GLY A 214 14.51 1.85 12.34
CA GLY A 214 15.37 1.44 13.46
C GLY A 214 16.82 1.94 13.31
N GLU A 215 17.38 1.92 12.09
CA GLU A 215 18.72 2.47 11.84
C GLU A 215 18.74 4.00 11.93
N ALA A 216 17.72 4.68 11.40
CA ALA A 216 17.60 6.13 11.46
C ALA A 216 17.47 6.63 12.90
N PHE A 217 16.67 5.94 13.71
CA PHE A 217 16.51 6.20 15.14
C PHE A 217 17.53 5.45 15.99
N SER A 218 18.80 5.56 15.63
CA SER A 218 19.92 5.02 16.39
C SER A 218 21.10 5.98 16.46
N GLU A 219 22.08 5.64 17.29
CA GLU A 219 23.35 6.36 17.38
C GLU A 219 24.17 6.32 16.08
N ARG A 220 23.80 5.52 15.08
CA ARG A 220 24.49 5.49 13.77
C ARG A 220 24.23 6.76 12.97
N VAL A 221 23.02 7.30 13.09
CA VAL A 221 22.54 8.44 12.29
C VAL A 221 22.40 9.68 13.16
N ILE A 222 21.85 9.55 14.37
CA ILE A 222 21.57 10.68 15.25
C ILE A 222 22.69 10.87 16.27
N GLU A 223 23.21 12.09 16.32
CA GLU A 223 24.06 12.62 17.38
C GLU A 223 23.30 13.74 18.11
N PRO A 224 22.79 13.49 19.34
CA PRO A 224 22.02 14.49 20.08
C PRO A 224 22.84 15.77 20.34
N GLY A 225 22.22 16.92 20.09
CA GLY A 225 22.85 18.24 20.13
C GLY A 225 23.46 18.69 18.81
N VAL A 226 23.49 17.83 17.79
CA VAL A 226 24.11 18.10 16.48
C VAL A 226 23.14 17.81 15.33
N THR A 227 22.61 16.59 15.25
CA THR A 227 21.74 16.16 14.14
C THR A 227 20.37 16.83 14.22
N THR A 228 19.89 17.38 13.10
CA THR A 228 18.52 17.90 12.96
C THR A 228 17.54 16.83 12.49
N THR A 229 16.24 17.07 12.63
CA THR A 229 15.24 16.17 12.02
C THR A 229 15.35 16.13 10.50
N GLU A 230 15.62 17.27 9.84
CA GLU A 230 15.85 17.35 8.38
C GLU A 230 17.04 16.48 7.94
N ASP A 231 18.15 16.46 8.71
CA ASP A 231 19.28 15.58 8.40
C ASP A 231 18.87 14.10 8.39
N VAL A 232 17.98 13.70 9.29
CA VAL A 232 17.45 12.32 9.36
C VAL A 232 16.55 12.03 8.17
N GLU A 233 15.66 12.94 7.79
CA GLU A 233 14.77 12.81 6.62
C GLU A 233 15.58 12.61 5.32
N TRP A 234 16.62 13.41 5.12
CA TRP A 234 17.50 13.29 3.96
C TRP A 234 18.37 12.04 4.01
N TRP A 235 18.83 11.63 5.20
CA TRP A 235 19.51 10.35 5.38
C TRP A 235 18.60 9.19 4.99
N MET A 236 17.35 9.18 5.46
CA MET A 236 16.34 8.17 5.13
C MET A 236 16.10 8.11 3.61
N ARG A 237 15.94 9.27 2.95
CA ARG A 237 15.75 9.33 1.50
C ARG A 237 16.95 8.80 0.71
N ALA A 238 18.17 9.11 1.15
CA ALA A 238 19.38 8.55 0.54
C ALA A 238 19.45 7.04 0.75
N LYS A 239 19.18 6.57 1.96
CA LYS A 239 19.18 5.14 2.32
C LYS A 239 18.17 4.33 1.51
N ILE A 240 16.97 4.86 1.26
CA ILE A 240 15.97 4.26 0.36
C ILE A 240 16.59 3.98 -1.02
N GLN A 241 17.26 4.97 -1.61
CA GLN A 241 17.88 4.82 -2.93
C GLN A 241 19.07 3.85 -2.92
N GLU A 242 19.89 3.86 -1.87
CA GLU A 242 20.99 2.91 -1.70
C GLU A 242 20.51 1.46 -1.68
N GLN A 243 19.31 1.20 -1.17
CA GLN A 243 18.70 -0.12 -1.15
C GLN A 243 17.94 -0.47 -2.45
N ASN A 244 17.99 0.39 -3.48
CA ASN A 244 17.24 0.29 -4.75
C ASN A 244 15.72 0.41 -4.61
N TYR A 245 15.23 1.00 -3.52
CA TYR A 245 13.83 1.36 -3.35
C TYR A 245 13.60 2.81 -3.81
N THR A 246 12.33 3.21 -3.93
CA THR A 246 11.91 4.61 -3.98
C THR A 246 10.93 4.88 -2.85
N THR A 247 10.24 6.02 -2.87
CA THR A 247 9.17 6.34 -1.93
C THR A 247 8.11 7.20 -2.62
N TRP A 248 6.89 7.22 -2.09
CA TRP A 248 5.76 7.97 -2.63
C TRP A 248 5.55 9.34 -1.97
N PHE A 249 6.29 9.62 -0.89
CA PHE A 249 6.33 10.91 -0.21
C PHE A 249 7.72 11.16 0.39
N GLN A 250 8.00 12.40 0.81
CA GLN A 250 9.23 12.72 1.54
C GLN A 250 9.08 12.22 2.99
N PRO A 251 10.03 11.43 3.55
CA PRO A 251 10.01 11.10 4.97
C PRO A 251 9.88 12.37 5.82
N ASP A 252 9.03 12.35 6.84
CA ASP A 252 8.88 13.45 7.80
C ASP A 252 9.36 12.97 9.17
N VAL A 253 10.26 13.72 9.80
CA VAL A 253 10.76 13.44 11.15
C VAL A 253 10.45 14.65 12.03
N ASN A 254 9.86 14.34 13.18
CA ASN A 254 9.35 15.34 14.11
C ASN A 254 9.87 15.12 15.52
N ILE A 255 10.06 16.21 16.26
CA ILE A 255 10.16 16.17 17.71
C ILE A 255 8.76 16.40 18.27
N ILE A 256 8.19 15.43 18.99
CA ILE A 256 6.88 15.58 19.61
C ILE A 256 7.00 16.52 20.81
N GLY A 257 6.39 17.70 20.68
CA GLY A 257 6.25 18.69 21.74
C GLY A 257 4.90 18.63 22.46
N VAL A 258 4.55 19.74 23.11
CA VAL A 258 3.22 19.94 23.71
C VAL A 258 2.17 20.40 22.70
N GLU A 259 2.60 20.90 21.54
CA GLU A 259 1.71 21.24 20.42
C GLU A 259 1.63 20.05 19.47
N PRO A 260 0.44 19.71 18.93
CA PRO A 260 0.29 18.65 17.94
C PRO A 260 1.12 18.93 16.68
N ILE A 261 1.65 17.88 16.05
CA ILE A 261 2.43 17.99 14.80
C ILE A 261 1.54 18.48 13.65
N PHE A 262 0.28 18.02 13.62
CA PHE A 262 -0.74 18.48 12.68
C PHE A 262 -1.58 19.56 13.34
N GLY A 263 -1.51 20.78 12.80
CA GLY A 263 -2.24 21.95 13.30
C GLY A 263 -3.77 21.81 13.22
N PRO A 264 -4.53 22.80 13.75
CA PRO A 264 -5.98 22.83 13.57
C PRO A 264 -6.35 22.91 12.08
N PRO A 265 -7.53 22.42 11.65
CA PRO A 265 -7.94 22.39 10.24
C PRO A 265 -7.92 23.75 9.52
N ASP A 266 -8.04 24.84 10.28
CA ASP A 266 -8.07 26.22 9.80
C ASP A 266 -6.71 26.92 9.89
N ALA A 267 -5.67 26.22 10.40
CA ALA A 267 -4.31 26.69 10.22
C ALA A 267 -4.05 26.68 8.72
N ILE A 268 -3.72 27.83 8.16
CA ILE A 268 -3.13 27.91 6.83
C ILE A 268 -1.97 26.92 6.88
N GLU A 269 -2.04 25.84 6.10
CA GLU A 269 -0.86 25.05 5.75
C GLU A 269 0.07 25.99 4.98
N GLU A 270 0.74 26.87 5.70
CA GLU A 270 1.96 27.47 5.23
C GLU A 270 3.01 26.37 5.37
N PRO A 271 3.42 25.75 4.25
CA PRO A 271 4.49 24.78 4.33
C PRO A 271 5.70 25.57 4.84
N PHE A 272 6.24 25.19 5.99
CA PHE A 272 7.50 25.69 6.55
C PHE A 272 7.50 27.05 7.28
N ILE A 273 6.50 27.38 8.12
CA ILE A 273 6.72 28.39 9.18
C ILE A 273 7.17 27.71 10.49
N ALA A 274 8.50 27.61 10.60
CA ALA A 274 9.33 27.53 11.81
C ALA A 274 8.89 26.57 12.95
N ARG A 275 9.22 25.27 12.81
CA ARG A 275 9.31 24.35 13.97
C ARG A 275 10.42 24.89 14.90
N LYS A 276 10.05 25.36 16.11
CA LYS A 276 10.91 26.20 16.99
C LYS A 276 12.18 25.52 17.56
N ARG A 277 12.45 24.26 17.21
CA ARG A 277 13.74 23.57 17.35
C ARG A 277 13.68 22.30 16.48
N ASP A 278 14.69 22.09 15.66
CA ASP A 278 14.90 20.94 14.77
C ASP A 278 16.10 20.07 15.19
N VAL A 279 17.10 20.65 15.85
CA VAL A 279 18.24 19.91 16.43
C VAL A 279 17.73 18.96 17.52
N ILE A 280 17.92 17.66 17.35
CA ILE A 280 17.50 16.60 18.26
C ILE A 280 18.32 16.65 19.55
N GLN A 281 17.68 16.50 20.72
CA GLN A 281 18.31 16.58 22.04
C GLN A 281 17.99 15.36 22.89
N TYR A 282 18.77 15.17 23.96
CA TYR A 282 18.48 14.15 24.97
C TYR A 282 17.12 14.37 25.62
N GLY A 283 16.41 13.27 25.83
CA GLY A 283 15.05 13.26 26.37
C GLY A 283 13.98 13.62 25.34
N ASP A 284 14.30 13.84 24.07
CA ASP A 284 13.27 14.05 23.05
C ASP A 284 12.49 12.76 22.75
N MET A 285 11.19 12.92 22.48
CA MET A 285 10.39 11.90 21.82
C MET A 285 10.30 12.28 20.34
N LEU A 286 10.77 11.38 19.47
CA LEU A 286 10.73 11.58 18.03
C LEU A 286 9.55 10.84 17.42
N HIS A 287 9.08 11.32 16.29
CA HIS A 287 8.14 10.66 15.39
C HIS A 287 8.72 10.62 14.00
N VAL A 288 8.42 9.56 13.27
CA VAL A 288 8.66 9.45 11.84
C VAL A 288 7.37 9.05 11.14
N ASP A 289 7.16 9.60 9.96
CA ASP A 289 6.27 9.08 8.92
C ASP A 289 7.10 8.66 7.71
N PHE A 290 7.03 7.37 7.34
CA PHE A 290 7.96 6.74 6.42
C PHE A 290 7.35 5.58 5.61
N GLY A 291 7.45 5.68 4.28
CA GLY A 291 7.07 4.61 3.35
C GLY A 291 8.16 4.28 2.33
N VAL A 292 8.24 3.02 1.91
CA VAL A 292 9.06 2.57 0.78
C VAL A 292 8.18 2.13 -0.38
N THR A 293 8.67 2.35 -1.60
CA THR A 293 8.04 1.94 -2.85
C THR A 293 8.96 0.99 -3.60
N ALA A 294 8.46 -0.20 -3.92
CA ALA A 294 9.13 -1.15 -4.81
C ALA A 294 8.12 -2.13 -5.41
N LEU A 295 8.43 -2.69 -6.58
CA LEU A 295 7.57 -3.67 -7.27
C LEU A 295 6.13 -3.18 -7.54
N GLY A 296 5.89 -1.86 -7.56
CA GLY A 296 4.55 -1.28 -7.71
C GLY A 296 3.70 -1.37 -6.43
N LEU A 297 4.34 -1.54 -5.27
CA LEU A 297 3.73 -1.54 -3.94
C LEU A 297 4.33 -0.39 -3.13
N ASN A 298 3.51 0.18 -2.25
CA ASN A 298 3.86 1.25 -1.31
C ASN A 298 3.53 0.80 0.10
N THR A 299 4.43 1.05 1.06
CA THR A 299 4.15 0.89 2.49
C THR A 299 3.86 2.23 3.14
N ASP A 300 3.29 2.17 4.32
CA ASP A 300 3.15 3.31 5.23
C ASP A 300 3.48 2.90 6.67
N THR A 301 4.23 3.73 7.38
CA THR A 301 4.68 3.37 8.73
C THR A 301 5.02 4.62 9.53
N GLN A 302 4.34 4.77 10.67
CA GLN A 302 4.65 5.79 11.66
C GLN A 302 5.10 5.14 12.96
N HIS A 303 6.28 5.53 13.41
CA HIS A 303 6.87 5.06 14.65
C HIS A 303 7.33 6.22 15.52
N ILE A 304 7.51 5.96 16.81
CA ILE A 304 8.09 6.88 17.76
C ILE A 304 9.42 6.38 18.34
N ALA A 305 10.31 7.30 18.68
CA ALA A 305 11.58 6.99 19.34
C ALA A 305 11.77 7.82 20.60
N TYR A 306 12.68 7.38 21.46
CA TYR A 306 13.14 8.14 22.62
C TYR A 306 14.65 8.33 22.56
N VAL A 307 15.11 9.56 22.80
CA VAL A 307 16.53 9.89 22.86
C VAL A 307 17.02 9.77 24.30
N LEU A 308 17.79 8.72 24.58
CA LEU A 308 18.27 8.40 25.92
C LEU A 308 19.39 9.36 26.35
N TYR A 309 19.36 9.85 27.59
CA TYR A 309 20.53 10.53 28.15
C TYR A 309 21.74 9.58 28.23
N PRO A 310 22.96 10.11 28.32
CA PRO A 310 24.14 9.28 28.55
C PRO A 310 23.94 8.33 29.74
N ASP A 311 24.35 7.08 29.56
CA ASP A 311 24.25 6.00 30.55
C ASP A 311 22.82 5.51 30.91
N GLU A 312 21.78 6.00 30.22
CA GLU A 312 20.41 5.47 30.34
C GLU A 312 20.16 4.26 29.41
N ASP A 313 19.12 3.49 29.74
CA ASP A 313 18.62 2.38 28.94
C ASP A 313 17.08 2.42 28.78
N GLU A 314 16.49 1.38 28.16
CA GLU A 314 15.03 1.29 27.95
C GLU A 314 14.22 1.43 29.26
N SER A 315 14.79 1.07 30.41
CA SER A 315 14.12 1.19 31.71
C SER A 315 13.97 2.64 32.17
N SER A 316 14.83 3.55 31.69
CA SER A 316 14.81 4.98 32.00
C SER A 316 13.71 5.76 31.26
N ILE A 317 13.10 5.19 30.20
CA ILE A 317 12.00 5.86 29.49
C ILE A 317 10.84 6.12 30.47
N PRO A 318 10.34 7.38 30.57
CA PRO A 318 9.21 7.72 31.44
C PRO A 318 8.00 6.79 31.25
N SER A 319 7.40 6.39 32.36
CA SER A 319 6.28 5.45 32.37
C SER A 319 5.05 6.00 31.64
N GLY A 320 4.79 7.31 31.74
CA GLY A 320 3.72 7.99 30.99
C GLY A 320 3.91 7.93 29.48
N LEU A 321 5.15 7.93 28.97
CA LEU A 321 5.41 7.77 27.53
C LEU A 321 5.12 6.33 27.07
N LYS A 322 5.52 5.32 27.85
CA LYS A 322 5.17 3.92 27.57
C LYS A 322 3.66 3.69 27.60
N ALA A 323 2.96 4.30 28.54
CA ALA A 323 1.51 4.23 28.64
C ALA A 323 0.80 4.91 27.46
N GLY A 324 1.34 6.02 26.94
CA GLY A 324 0.84 6.68 25.74
C GLY A 324 0.95 5.79 24.49
N LEU A 325 2.10 5.16 24.26
CA LEU A 325 2.28 4.19 23.17
C LEU A 325 1.31 3.02 23.27
N ALA A 326 1.20 2.41 24.45
CA ALA A 326 0.27 1.31 24.68
C ALA A 326 -1.19 1.71 24.42
N LYS A 327 -1.56 2.96 24.72
CA LYS A 327 -2.90 3.50 24.43
C LYS A 327 -3.11 3.71 22.92
N ALA A 328 -2.10 4.16 22.17
CA ALA A 328 -2.18 4.21 20.71
C ALA A 328 -2.34 2.81 20.10
N ASN A 329 -1.59 1.81 20.59
CA ASN A 329 -1.79 0.41 20.18
C ASN A 329 -3.21 -0.10 20.52
N ARG A 330 -3.79 0.34 21.65
CA ARG A 330 -5.17 0.02 21.97
C ARG A 330 -6.15 0.58 20.94
N LEU A 331 -5.95 1.80 20.45
CA LEU A 331 -6.80 2.36 19.39
C LEU A 331 -6.64 1.58 18.07
N GLN A 332 -5.43 1.10 17.76
CA GLN A 332 -5.20 0.23 16.60
C GLN A 332 -6.02 -1.06 16.73
N ASP A 333 -6.05 -1.69 17.91
CA ASP A 333 -6.87 -2.87 18.18
C ASP A 333 -8.37 -2.59 18.00
N ILE A 334 -8.84 -1.44 18.48
CA ILE A 334 -10.24 -1.03 18.35
C ILE A 334 -10.60 -0.92 16.87
N VAL A 335 -9.84 -0.16 16.08
CA VAL A 335 -10.11 0.04 14.65
C VAL A 335 -10.13 -1.30 13.92
N VAL A 336 -9.09 -2.12 14.06
CA VAL A 336 -8.97 -3.42 13.40
C VAL A 336 -10.12 -4.35 13.78
N SER A 337 -10.60 -4.31 15.03
CA SER A 337 -11.73 -5.13 15.48
C SER A 337 -13.07 -4.74 14.82
N HIS A 338 -13.24 -3.48 14.42
CA HIS A 338 -14.43 -2.98 13.72
C HIS A 338 -14.34 -3.11 12.20
N MET A 339 -13.16 -3.41 11.64
CA MET A 339 -12.96 -3.58 10.19
C MET A 339 -13.63 -4.85 9.66
N LYS A 340 -14.94 -4.79 9.43
CA LYS A 340 -15.72 -5.87 8.85
C LYS A 340 -15.97 -5.64 7.37
N VAL A 341 -15.50 -6.56 6.52
CA VAL A 341 -15.74 -6.54 5.07
C VAL A 341 -17.22 -6.30 4.76
N GLY A 342 -17.48 -5.37 3.84
CA GLY A 342 -18.81 -4.91 3.43
C GLY A 342 -19.35 -3.72 4.26
N SER A 343 -18.78 -3.42 5.41
CA SER A 343 -19.13 -2.21 6.19
C SER A 343 -18.54 -0.97 5.54
N THR A 344 -19.17 0.18 5.68
CA THR A 344 -18.61 1.44 5.16
C THR A 344 -17.52 1.96 6.09
N GLY A 345 -16.53 2.67 5.56
CA GLY A 345 -15.49 3.31 6.37
C GLY A 345 -16.06 4.25 7.44
N ASN A 346 -17.14 4.99 7.14
CA ASN A 346 -17.86 5.84 8.08
C ASN A 346 -18.52 5.05 9.22
N SER A 347 -19.01 3.84 8.94
CA SER A 347 -19.56 2.98 9.99
C SER A 347 -18.47 2.43 10.92
N ILE A 348 -17.31 2.07 10.36
CA ILE A 348 -16.14 1.60 11.11
C ILE A 348 -15.57 2.71 11.96
N LEU A 349 -15.40 3.92 11.40
CA LEU A 349 -14.91 5.11 12.09
C LEU A 349 -15.77 5.40 13.32
N ARG A 350 -17.09 5.52 13.13
CA ARG A 350 -18.02 5.82 14.22
C ARG A 350 -17.96 4.76 15.33
N ALA A 351 -18.02 3.48 14.97
CA ALA A 351 -17.96 2.41 15.97
C ALA A 351 -16.63 2.40 16.76
N SER A 352 -15.52 2.73 16.08
CA SER A 352 -14.21 2.82 16.70
C SER A 352 -14.10 4.03 17.64
N LEU A 353 -14.61 5.20 17.24
CA LEU A 353 -14.65 6.39 18.08
C LEU A 353 -15.58 6.23 19.28
N ASP A 354 -16.75 5.62 19.09
CA ASP A 354 -17.69 5.33 20.18
C ASP A 354 -17.02 4.45 21.24
N GLN A 355 -16.36 3.35 20.82
CA GLN A 355 -15.63 2.48 21.74
C GLN A 355 -14.42 3.18 22.39
N MET A 356 -13.69 4.00 21.65
CA MET A 356 -12.57 4.79 22.18
C MET A 356 -13.02 5.70 23.33
N HIS A 357 -14.12 6.44 23.15
CA HIS A 357 -14.68 7.30 24.19
C HIS A 357 -15.25 6.50 25.36
N GLU A 358 -15.87 5.35 25.12
CA GLU A 358 -16.33 4.43 26.18
C GLU A 358 -15.17 3.91 27.04
N GLU A 359 -13.99 3.68 26.44
CA GLU A 359 -12.76 3.32 27.14
C GLU A 359 -12.05 4.51 27.81
N GLY A 360 -12.59 5.73 27.67
CA GLY A 360 -12.21 6.91 28.43
C GLY A 360 -10.95 7.62 27.95
N PHE A 361 -10.67 7.60 26.64
CA PHE A 361 -9.58 8.37 26.06
C PHE A 361 -9.95 9.01 24.72
N GLU A 362 -9.11 9.98 24.31
CA GLU A 362 -9.31 10.80 23.12
C GLU A 362 -8.23 10.50 22.08
N GLY A 363 -8.59 10.68 20.80
CA GLY A 363 -7.71 10.40 19.68
C GLY A 363 -8.35 10.74 18.33
N LYS A 364 -7.61 10.51 17.26
CA LYS A 364 -8.05 10.68 15.87
C LYS A 364 -7.68 9.46 15.05
N ILE A 365 -8.56 9.08 14.13
CA ILE A 365 -8.37 7.94 13.22
C ILE A 365 -8.27 8.47 11.78
N TYR A 366 -7.28 7.99 11.01
CA TYR A 366 -7.11 8.30 9.58
C TYR A 366 -6.65 7.06 8.80
N CYS A 367 -7.42 5.97 8.82
CA CYS A 367 -6.99 4.76 8.11
C CYS A 367 -7.40 4.81 6.63
N HIS A 368 -6.52 4.33 5.76
CA HIS A 368 -6.74 4.35 4.31
C HIS A 368 -6.27 3.05 3.63
N PRO A 369 -6.81 2.73 2.43
CA PRO A 369 -6.27 1.66 1.62
C PRO A 369 -4.82 2.00 1.22
N ILE A 370 -3.97 0.98 1.14
CA ILE A 370 -2.55 1.08 0.80
C ILE A 370 -2.20 -0.01 -0.24
N GLY A 371 -1.21 0.22 -1.10
CA GLY A 371 -0.83 -0.75 -2.12
C GLY A 371 -0.22 -0.16 -3.38
N ASP A 372 -0.97 -0.19 -4.48
CA ASP A 372 -0.55 0.40 -5.77
C ASP A 372 -0.21 1.90 -5.66
N TRP A 373 -0.81 2.55 -4.66
CA TRP A 373 -0.63 3.95 -4.28
C TRP A 373 -0.46 4.01 -2.76
N GLY A 374 0.15 5.08 -2.23
CA GLY A 374 0.15 5.39 -0.79
C GLY A 374 -1.27 5.49 -0.26
N HIS A 375 -2.01 6.49 -0.71
CA HIS A 375 -3.47 6.52 -0.56
C HIS A 375 -4.14 5.76 -1.72
N SER A 376 -4.34 4.44 -1.56
CA SER A 376 -4.90 3.57 -2.60
C SER A 376 -6.43 3.57 -2.68
N ALA A 377 -6.97 2.80 -3.63
CA ALA A 377 -8.40 2.75 -3.92
C ALA A 377 -9.17 1.91 -2.90
N GLY A 378 -10.17 2.49 -2.25
CA GLY A 378 -11.03 1.82 -1.28
C GLY A 378 -11.72 2.82 -0.35
N THR A 379 -12.30 2.32 0.73
CA THR A 379 -12.97 3.19 1.71
C THR A 379 -11.98 3.85 2.66
N LEU A 380 -12.22 5.11 3.02
CA LEU A 380 -11.46 5.82 4.05
C LEU A 380 -12.15 5.69 5.41
N ILE A 381 -11.37 5.55 6.47
CA ILE A 381 -11.84 5.47 7.86
C ILE A 381 -11.29 6.69 8.59
N GLY A 382 -12.03 7.80 8.52
CA GLY A 382 -11.64 9.08 9.10
C GLY A 382 -10.58 9.85 8.32
N MET A 383 -10.30 11.08 8.77
CA MET A 383 -9.16 11.93 8.40
C MET A 383 -8.85 12.85 9.59
N THR A 384 -7.65 13.43 9.66
CA THR A 384 -7.22 14.32 10.76
C THR A 384 -8.23 15.43 11.12
N ASN A 385 -9.00 15.91 10.14
CA ASN A 385 -10.05 16.92 10.28
C ASN A 385 -11.50 16.38 10.16
N LEU A 386 -11.71 15.13 9.71
CA LEU A 386 -13.03 14.54 9.45
C LEU A 386 -13.33 13.32 10.35
N GLN A 387 -13.45 13.54 11.65
CA GLN A 387 -13.82 12.48 12.61
C GLN A 387 -15.33 12.20 12.66
N GLY A 388 -16.16 13.05 12.06
CA GLY A 388 -17.62 12.81 11.90
C GLY A 388 -17.99 11.93 10.70
N GLY A 389 -17.02 11.57 9.87
CA GLY A 389 -17.21 10.83 8.63
C GLY A 389 -16.60 11.54 7.42
N VAL A 390 -16.16 10.76 6.46
CA VAL A 390 -15.57 11.20 5.19
C VAL A 390 -16.62 11.10 4.09
N PRO A 391 -17.09 12.22 3.51
CA PRO A 391 -18.11 12.19 2.46
C PRO A 391 -17.66 11.37 1.25
N VAL A 392 -18.54 10.54 0.70
CA VAL A 392 -18.32 9.69 -0.49
C VAL A 392 -17.30 8.57 -0.25
N LEU A 393 -16.05 8.89 0.07
CA LEU A 393 -14.98 7.90 0.22
C LEU A 393 -15.18 7.02 1.47
N GLY A 394 -15.70 7.59 2.56
CA GLY A 394 -16.06 6.83 3.74
C GLY A 394 -17.36 6.02 3.58
N ASP A 395 -18.13 6.25 2.51
CA ASP A 395 -19.36 5.49 2.24
C ASP A 395 -19.12 4.26 1.37
N LEU A 396 -17.91 4.13 0.80
CA LEU A 396 -17.51 2.92 0.09
C LEU A 396 -17.47 1.71 1.04
N PRO A 397 -17.81 0.50 0.58
CA PRO A 397 -17.67 -0.68 1.41
C PRO A 397 -16.20 -1.07 1.54
N LEU A 398 -15.80 -1.51 2.74
CA LEU A 398 -14.54 -2.18 2.97
C LEU A 398 -14.49 -3.47 2.16
N LEU A 399 -13.50 -3.58 1.28
CA LEU A 399 -13.34 -4.73 0.39
C LEU A 399 -12.51 -5.83 1.06
N ASN A 400 -12.63 -7.05 0.54
CA ASN A 400 -11.69 -8.13 0.87
C ASN A 400 -10.48 -8.08 -0.06
N HIS A 401 -9.42 -8.81 0.32
CA HIS A 401 -8.15 -8.86 -0.41
C HIS A 401 -7.55 -7.48 -0.67
N THR A 402 -7.76 -6.54 0.25
CA THR A 402 -7.09 -5.23 0.25
C THR A 402 -6.12 -5.14 1.41
N TYR A 403 -5.18 -4.21 1.31
CA TYR A 403 -4.33 -3.81 2.44
C TYR A 403 -4.77 -2.43 2.92
N TYR A 404 -4.58 -2.17 4.21
CA TYR A 404 -4.94 -0.91 4.84
C TYR A 404 -3.81 -0.44 5.74
N SER A 405 -3.52 0.85 5.68
CA SER A 405 -2.74 1.51 6.70
C SER A 405 -3.64 1.87 7.89
N ILE A 406 -3.24 1.47 9.09
CA ILE A 406 -3.95 1.76 10.35
C ILE A 406 -3.28 2.95 11.05
N GLU A 407 -3.53 4.13 10.49
CA GLU A 407 -3.01 5.41 10.99
C GLU A 407 -3.95 6.06 12.01
N LEU A 408 -3.37 6.51 13.13
CA LEU A 408 -4.08 7.18 14.20
C LEU A 408 -3.17 7.99 15.11
N SER A 409 -3.80 8.81 15.94
CA SER A 409 -3.13 9.51 17.04
C SER A 409 -3.96 9.45 18.32
N VAL A 410 -3.30 9.42 19.47
CA VAL A 410 -3.94 9.39 20.78
C VAL A 410 -3.40 10.49 21.69
N GLU A 411 -4.29 11.13 22.45
CA GLU A 411 -3.94 12.07 23.50
C GLU A 411 -3.65 11.32 24.82
N HIS A 412 -2.50 11.62 25.43
CA HIS A 412 -2.15 11.06 26.73
C HIS A 412 -1.44 12.10 27.60
N PHE A 413 -1.96 12.30 28.82
CA PHE A 413 -1.29 13.11 29.83
C PHE A 413 -0.08 12.36 30.37
N VAL A 414 1.11 12.95 30.23
CA VAL A 414 2.39 12.39 30.67
C VAL A 414 2.80 13.11 31.95
N PRO A 415 2.65 12.50 33.15
CA PRO A 415 2.93 13.17 34.42
C PRO A 415 4.37 13.69 34.52
N GLU A 416 5.33 12.94 33.98
CA GLU A 416 6.76 13.29 33.99
C GLU A 416 7.08 14.54 33.15
N ARG A 417 6.17 14.93 32.23
CA ARG A 417 6.25 16.15 31.42
C ARG A 417 5.26 17.23 31.85
N ASN A 418 4.33 16.89 32.75
CA ASN A 418 3.19 17.73 33.13
C ASN A 418 2.45 18.31 31.91
N ALA A 419 2.25 17.48 30.89
CA ALA A 419 1.63 17.88 29.62
C ALA A 419 0.87 16.72 28.97
N THR A 420 -0.17 17.05 28.22
CA THR A 420 -0.79 16.12 27.26
C THR A 420 0.05 16.09 26.00
N MET A 421 0.43 14.89 25.57
CA MET A 421 1.21 14.64 24.37
C MET A 421 0.43 13.76 23.40
N MET A 422 0.77 13.88 22.11
CA MET A 422 0.19 13.07 21.04
C MET A 422 1.07 11.84 20.78
N PHE A 423 0.44 10.68 20.59
CA PHE A 423 1.10 9.43 20.25
C PHE A 423 0.59 8.97 18.88
N TYR A 424 1.41 9.21 17.86
CA TYR A 424 1.13 8.84 16.47
C TYR A 424 1.63 7.43 16.19
N GLN A 425 0.80 6.61 15.52
CA GLN A 425 1.12 5.24 15.14
C GLN A 425 0.46 4.91 13.81
N GLU A 426 1.18 4.19 12.97
CA GLU A 426 0.68 3.74 11.69
C GLU A 426 1.38 2.45 11.27
N GLU A 427 0.59 1.45 10.89
CA GLU A 427 1.07 0.13 10.47
C GLU A 427 0.11 -0.50 9.47
N ASP A 428 0.66 -1.25 8.52
CA ASP A 428 -0.13 -1.89 7.47
C ASP A 428 -0.71 -3.24 7.92
N VAL A 429 -1.99 -3.45 7.63
CA VAL A 429 -2.72 -4.73 7.77
C VAL A 429 -3.14 -5.28 6.41
N PHE A 430 -3.28 -6.60 6.35
CA PHE A 430 -3.86 -7.29 5.20
C PHE A 430 -5.06 -8.14 5.59
N TRP A 431 -6.01 -8.27 4.66
CA TRP A 431 -7.12 -9.20 4.81
C TRP A 431 -6.64 -10.65 4.64
N LYS A 432 -6.68 -11.45 5.71
CA LYS A 432 -6.31 -12.88 5.68
C LYS A 432 -7.45 -13.81 5.29
N GLY A 433 -8.70 -13.38 5.48
CA GLY A 433 -9.88 -14.16 5.13
C GLY A 433 -10.54 -14.92 6.28
N GLY A 434 -11.82 -15.24 6.06
CA GLY A 434 -12.63 -16.05 6.97
C GLY A 434 -12.72 -15.50 8.38
N GLU A 435 -12.64 -16.38 9.37
CA GLU A 435 -12.68 -16.05 10.80
C GLU A 435 -11.42 -15.33 11.30
N LYS A 436 -10.32 -15.36 10.53
CA LYS A 436 -9.04 -14.74 10.94
C LYS A 436 -9.05 -13.23 10.76
N GLY A 437 -9.91 -12.69 9.89
CA GLY A 437 -10.07 -11.25 9.71
C GLY A 437 -8.82 -10.56 9.13
N TRP A 438 -8.39 -9.49 9.80
CA TRP A 438 -7.23 -8.67 9.45
C TRP A 438 -6.02 -9.08 10.29
N GLU A 439 -4.84 -9.09 9.68
CA GLU A 439 -3.58 -9.30 10.38
C GLU A 439 -2.57 -8.23 9.98
N TRP A 440 -1.69 -7.86 10.91
CA TRP A 440 -0.52 -7.04 10.63
C TRP A 440 0.33 -7.69 9.53
N VAL A 441 0.78 -6.89 8.56
CA VAL A 441 1.65 -7.37 7.48
C VAL A 441 2.94 -7.91 8.07
N TRP A 442 3.57 -7.12 8.95
CA TRP A 442 4.77 -7.51 9.68
C TRP A 442 4.53 -7.60 11.18
N GLY A 443 4.12 -6.49 11.79
CA GLY A 443 3.82 -6.36 13.20
C GLY A 443 3.29 -4.96 13.47
N ARG A 444 3.36 -4.53 14.73
CA ARG A 444 3.18 -3.13 15.12
C ARG A 444 4.27 -2.71 16.11
N GLN A 445 4.58 -1.42 16.17
CA GLN A 445 5.45 -0.92 17.21
C GLN A 445 4.81 -1.06 18.61
N GLU A 446 5.45 -1.87 19.47
CA GLU A 446 5.07 -2.04 20.89
C GLU A 446 6.12 -1.44 21.86
N LYS A 447 7.26 -1.00 21.32
CA LYS A 447 8.37 -0.42 22.06
C LYS A 447 8.96 0.76 21.30
N PHE A 448 9.43 1.76 22.05
CA PHE A 448 10.18 2.88 21.47
C PHE A 448 11.42 2.39 20.73
N HIS A 449 11.71 2.99 19.59
CA HIS A 449 13.07 3.00 19.07
C HIS A 449 13.97 3.80 20.03
N LEU A 450 15.22 3.40 20.18
CA LEU A 450 16.14 4.00 21.16
C LEU A 450 17.31 4.66 20.44
N VAL A 451 17.39 5.98 20.53
CA VAL A 451 18.59 6.72 20.14
C VAL A 451 19.53 6.76 21.34
N LYS A 452 20.64 6.02 21.27
CA LYS A 452 21.66 5.98 22.32
C LYS A 452 22.76 7.01 22.07
N THR A 453 23.55 7.33 23.09
CA THR A 453 24.81 8.08 22.89
C THR A 453 25.87 7.14 22.31
N LYS A 454 26.61 7.57 21.28
CA LYS A 454 27.79 6.84 20.79
C LYS A 454 28.80 6.65 21.94
N SER A 455 29.08 5.41 22.32
CA SER A 455 30.11 5.14 23.33
C SER A 455 31.47 5.62 22.81
N GLY A 456 32.13 6.55 23.52
CA GLY A 456 33.39 7.19 23.10
C GLY A 456 34.63 6.30 23.04
N LYS A 457 34.50 4.97 22.96
CA LYS A 457 35.63 4.01 22.99
C LYS A 457 36.52 3.99 21.75
N GLY A 458 36.44 5.00 20.87
CA GLY A 458 37.27 5.11 19.66
C GLY A 458 38.33 6.22 19.66
N LYS A 459 38.39 7.12 20.66
CA LYS A 459 39.32 8.27 20.65
C LYS A 459 40.60 8.09 21.47
N ALA A 460 40.83 6.94 22.12
CA ALA A 460 41.97 6.74 23.01
C ALA A 460 43.22 6.11 22.37
N ASP A 461 43.15 5.53 21.16
CA ASP A 461 44.26 4.73 20.59
C ASP A 461 45.08 5.42 19.49
N VAL A 462 44.85 6.70 19.18
CA VAL A 462 45.59 7.41 18.10
C VAL A 462 46.71 8.33 18.64
N ILE A 463 46.90 8.46 19.95
CA ILE A 463 47.96 9.30 20.53
C ILE A 463 49.00 8.48 21.29
N LYS A 464 49.48 7.37 20.72
CA LYS A 464 50.74 6.72 21.12
C LYS A 464 51.38 5.99 19.93
N GLY A 465 51.90 6.74 18.96
CA GLY A 465 52.55 6.08 17.82
C GLY A 465 53.17 7.01 16.79
N THR A 466 53.92 8.04 17.20
CA THR A 466 54.88 8.73 16.31
C THR A 466 55.83 9.60 17.11
N ARG A 467 56.81 8.95 17.75
CA ARG A 467 58.06 9.59 18.14
C ARG A 467 59.17 8.55 18.10
N GLY A 468 60.01 8.65 17.08
CA GLY A 468 61.26 7.90 17.01
C GLY A 468 61.59 7.43 15.60
N GLN A 469 62.31 8.27 14.85
CA GLN A 469 63.66 8.01 14.32
C GLN A 469 63.85 8.66 12.94
N GLU A 470 64.32 9.90 12.97
CA GLU A 470 65.38 10.36 12.07
C GLU A 470 66.71 9.97 12.73
N GLU A 471 67.60 9.29 11.99
CA GLU A 471 69.05 9.53 11.94
C GLU A 471 69.75 8.44 11.11
N LEU A 472 70.18 8.86 9.91
CA LEU A 472 71.35 8.51 9.07
C LEU A 472 71.04 8.26 7.59
#